data_AF-A0A519KYS4-F1
#
_entry.id   AF-A0A519KYS4-F1
#
_cell.length_a   1.000
_cell.length_b   1.000
_cell.length_c   1.000
_cell.angle_alpha   90.00
_cell.angle_beta   90.00
_cell.angle_gamma   90.00
#
_symmetry.space_group_name_H-M   'P 1'
#
loop_
_entity.id
_entity.type
_entity.pdbx_description
1 polymer ?
#
loop_
_entity_poly.entity_id
_entity_poly.type
_entity_poly.pdbx_seq_one_letter_code
_entity_poly.pdbx_strand_id
1 'polypeptide(L)'
;MDSKTIIMEEIIFETCQKINHLLETEKDNEAREELIKLLDFHQRENIRYSPIVNHFIRETGLFPYLQQDSSSWAERYIYDVFKVDVGAEAPVTLHREQSLLLKKLLSGSNLAVSAPTSFGKSFVIDAFIKIKKPSNVLIIVPTIALTDETRRRLYKKFARDYKIITTTEVQPGEKNIFIFPQERAISYLDKVEFFDILIVDEFYKAS
;
A
#
# COMPACT_ATOMS: atom_id res chain seq x y z
N MET A 1 -19.04 10.63 -35.83
CA MET A 1 -18.46 9.79 -34.76
C MET A 1 -17.90 8.57 -35.44
N ASP A 2 -16.61 8.29 -35.26
CA ASP A 2 -15.98 7.13 -35.90
C ASP A 2 -16.46 5.84 -35.20
N SER A 3 -16.67 4.76 -35.97
CA SER A 3 -17.17 3.48 -35.45
C SER A 3 -16.35 2.93 -34.27
N LYS A 4 -15.05 3.25 -34.21
CA LYS A 4 -14.18 2.89 -33.09
C LYS A 4 -14.62 3.55 -31.77
N THR A 5 -15.00 4.82 -31.79
CA THR A 5 -15.45 5.56 -30.59
C THR A 5 -16.73 4.97 -30.01
N ILE A 6 -17.68 4.61 -30.86
CA ILE A 6 -18.95 4.00 -30.43
C ILE A 6 -18.71 2.68 -29.71
N ILE A 7 -17.87 1.81 -30.28
CA ILE A 7 -17.53 0.51 -29.68
C ILE A 7 -16.85 0.71 -28.31
N MET A 8 -15.97 1.70 -28.18
CA MET A 8 -15.29 2.00 -26.91
C MET A 8 -16.27 2.50 -25.84
N GLU A 9 -17.21 3.37 -26.21
CA GLU A 9 -18.25 3.86 -25.29
C GLU A 9 -19.18 2.73 -24.82
N GLU A 10 -19.55 1.83 -25.72
CA GLU A 10 -20.37 0.65 -25.40
C GLU A 10 -19.67 -0.29 -24.40
N ILE A 11 -18.39 -0.60 -24.63
CA ILE A 11 -17.58 -1.40 -23.70
C ILE A 11 -17.51 -0.75 -22.31
N ILE A 12 -17.25 0.57 -22.25
CA ILE A 12 -17.17 1.30 -20.98
C ILE A 12 -18.53 1.24 -20.26
N PHE A 13 -19.61 1.47 -20.99
CA PHE A 13 -20.97 1.48 -20.44
C PHE A 13 -21.36 0.11 -19.87
N GLU A 14 -21.18 -0.97 -20.64
CA GLU A 14 -21.47 -2.34 -20.20
C GLU A 14 -20.65 -2.71 -18.95
N THR A 15 -19.36 -2.35 -18.94
CA THR A 15 -18.49 -2.61 -17.79
C THR A 15 -18.93 -1.81 -16.57
N CYS A 16 -19.34 -0.55 -16.74
CA CYS A 16 -19.89 0.27 -15.66
C CYS A 16 -21.18 -0.32 -15.08
N GLN A 17 -22.09 -0.81 -15.93
CA GLN A 17 -23.31 -1.49 -15.47
C GLN A 17 -22.99 -2.74 -14.67
N LYS A 18 -22.04 -3.55 -15.14
CA LYS A 18 -21.59 -4.75 -14.43
C LYS A 18 -21.00 -4.41 -13.06
N ILE A 19 -20.14 -3.39 -12.97
CA ILE A 19 -19.57 -2.92 -11.71
C ILE A 19 -20.68 -2.47 -10.76
N ASN A 20 -21.64 -1.67 -11.24
CA ASN A 20 -22.75 -1.19 -10.42
C ASN A 20 -23.58 -2.35 -9.85
N HIS A 21 -23.92 -3.33 -10.68
CA HIS A 21 -24.66 -4.51 -10.24
C HIS A 21 -23.90 -5.32 -9.17
N LEU A 22 -22.58 -5.46 -9.32
CA LEU A 22 -21.74 -6.13 -8.33
C LEU A 22 -21.70 -5.37 -6.99
N LEU A 23 -21.64 -4.03 -7.03
CA LEU A 23 -21.71 -3.20 -5.82
C LEU A 23 -23.08 -3.29 -5.13
N GLU A 24 -24.18 -3.25 -5.90
CA GLU A 24 -25.54 -3.41 -5.37
C GLU A 24 -25.78 -4.79 -4.74
N THR A 25 -25.05 -5.81 -5.18
CA THR A 25 -25.13 -7.18 -4.66
C THR A 25 -24.08 -7.49 -3.59
N GLU A 26 -23.41 -6.46 -3.04
CA GLU A 26 -22.39 -6.56 -1.98
C GLU A 26 -21.17 -7.41 -2.37
N LYS A 27 -20.87 -7.51 -3.67
CA LYS A 27 -19.72 -8.24 -4.22
C LYS A 27 -18.53 -7.32 -4.46
N ASP A 28 -18.10 -6.62 -3.42
CA ASP A 28 -17.07 -5.57 -3.47
C ASP A 28 -15.76 -6.01 -4.15
N ASN A 29 -15.30 -7.24 -3.89
CA ASN A 29 -14.06 -7.76 -4.48
C ASN A 29 -14.19 -7.96 -5.99
N GLU A 30 -15.30 -8.56 -6.44
CA GLU A 30 -15.57 -8.76 -7.87
C GLU A 30 -15.74 -7.40 -8.57
N ALA A 31 -16.46 -6.45 -7.95
CA ALA A 31 -16.62 -5.10 -8.48
C ALA A 31 -15.26 -4.39 -8.62
N ARG A 32 -14.38 -4.52 -7.62
CA ARG A 32 -13.03 -3.97 -7.63
C ARG A 32 -12.17 -4.58 -8.73
N GLU A 33 -12.25 -5.89 -8.94
CA GLU A 33 -11.52 -6.56 -10.03
C GLU A 33 -11.97 -6.10 -11.41
N GLU A 34 -13.29 -5.97 -11.63
CA GLU A 34 -13.83 -5.45 -12.89
C GLU A 34 -13.45 -3.99 -13.12
N LEU A 35 -13.45 -3.18 -12.05
CA LEU A 35 -12.97 -1.80 -12.14
C LEU A 35 -11.48 -1.74 -12.49
N ILE A 36 -10.63 -2.60 -11.94
CA ILE A 36 -9.20 -2.64 -12.30
C ILE A 36 -9.04 -2.91 -13.81
N LYS A 37 -9.83 -3.83 -14.37
CA LYS A 37 -9.82 -4.11 -15.83
C LYS A 37 -10.26 -2.89 -16.63
N LEU A 38 -11.29 -2.18 -16.16
CA LEU A 38 -11.75 -0.94 -16.80
C LEU A 38 -10.67 0.15 -16.77
N LEU A 39 -9.99 0.33 -15.64
CA LEU A 39 -8.91 1.32 -15.51
C LEU A 39 -7.73 1.01 -16.44
N ASP A 40 -7.36 -0.27 -16.58
CA ASP A 40 -6.34 -0.72 -17.53
C ASP A 40 -6.77 -0.45 -18.98
N PHE A 41 -8.03 -0.69 -19.34
CA PHE A 41 -8.58 -0.33 -20.66
C PHE A 41 -8.47 1.17 -20.95
N HIS A 42 -8.90 2.02 -20.01
CA HIS A 42 -8.77 3.47 -20.13
C HIS A 42 -7.31 3.91 -20.29
N GLN A 43 -6.38 3.28 -19.58
CA GLN A 43 -4.95 3.57 -19.71
C GLN A 43 -4.42 3.21 -21.10
N ARG A 44 -4.76 2.03 -21.63
CA ARG A 44 -4.31 1.55 -22.95
C ARG A 44 -4.84 2.39 -24.09
N GLU A 45 -6.11 2.77 -24.02
CA GLU A 45 -6.76 3.58 -25.04
C GLU A 45 -6.62 5.09 -24.80
N ASN A 46 -5.92 5.50 -23.73
CA ASN A 46 -5.70 6.90 -23.33
C ASN A 46 -7.01 7.72 -23.17
N ILE A 47 -8.01 7.13 -22.52
CA ILE A 47 -9.34 7.71 -22.30
C ILE A 47 -9.42 8.29 -20.89
N ARG A 48 -9.88 9.54 -20.76
CA ARG A 48 -10.13 10.15 -19.44
C ARG A 48 -11.29 9.48 -18.71
N TYR A 49 -11.23 9.47 -17.39
CA TYR A 49 -12.29 8.93 -16.56
C TYR A 49 -13.49 9.86 -16.58
N SER A 50 -14.67 9.29 -16.82
CA SER A 50 -15.93 9.97 -16.58
C SER A 50 -16.20 10.06 -15.07
N PRO A 51 -17.11 10.96 -14.63
CA PRO A 51 -17.47 11.06 -13.22
C PRO A 51 -17.94 9.73 -12.60
N ILE A 52 -18.60 8.88 -13.37
CA ILE A 52 -19.04 7.56 -12.90
C ILE A 52 -17.88 6.60 -12.63
N VAL A 53 -16.80 6.68 -13.41
CA VAL A 53 -15.58 5.88 -13.15
C VAL A 53 -14.90 6.35 -11.85
N ASN A 54 -14.79 7.66 -11.63
CA ASN A 54 -14.29 8.20 -10.35
C ASN A 54 -15.20 7.82 -9.17
N HIS A 55 -16.51 7.80 -9.37
CA HIS A 55 -17.45 7.30 -8.37
C HIS A 55 -17.14 5.84 -7.99
N PHE A 56 -16.96 4.95 -8.97
CA PHE A 56 -16.60 3.55 -8.66
C PHE A 56 -15.21 3.42 -8.01
N ILE A 57 -14.22 4.23 -8.41
CA ILE A 57 -12.92 4.30 -7.73
C ILE A 57 -13.11 4.64 -6.25
N ARG A 58 -14.00 5.58 -5.94
CA ARG A 58 -14.32 5.97 -4.56
C ARG A 58 -14.99 4.83 -3.79
N GLU A 59 -16.04 4.25 -4.35
CA GLU A 59 -16.82 3.19 -3.67
C GLU A 59 -15.98 1.94 -3.38
N THR A 60 -15.12 1.56 -4.33
CA THR A 60 -14.19 0.41 -4.19
C THR A 60 -12.92 0.72 -3.39
N GLY A 61 -12.69 1.98 -3.00
CA GLY A 61 -11.53 2.39 -2.21
C GLY A 61 -10.20 2.41 -2.98
N LEU A 62 -10.24 2.56 -4.31
CA LEU A 62 -9.09 2.66 -5.22
C LEU A 62 -8.53 4.10 -5.32
N PHE A 63 -8.54 4.86 -4.22
CA PHE A 63 -8.23 6.30 -4.20
C PHE A 63 -6.97 6.77 -4.93
N PRO A 64 -5.84 6.03 -4.98
CA PRO A 64 -4.66 6.43 -5.76
C PRO A 64 -4.95 6.64 -7.25
N TYR A 65 -6.02 6.04 -7.77
CA TYR A 65 -6.44 6.11 -9.17
C TYR A 65 -7.42 7.26 -9.47
N LEU A 66 -7.80 8.10 -8.50
CA LEU A 66 -8.72 9.22 -8.78
C LEU A 66 -8.10 10.23 -9.76
N GLN A 67 -8.84 10.58 -10.82
CA GLN A 67 -8.47 11.66 -11.74
C GLN A 67 -9.08 12.98 -11.27
N GLN A 68 -8.22 13.88 -10.78
CA GLN A 68 -8.62 15.14 -10.15
C GLN A 68 -9.42 16.07 -11.08
N ASP A 69 -9.15 16.04 -12.39
CA ASP A 69 -9.79 16.87 -13.40
C ASP A 69 -11.27 16.50 -13.63
N SER A 70 -11.62 15.22 -13.50
CA SER A 70 -13.00 14.73 -13.55
C SER A 70 -13.61 14.44 -12.17
N SER A 71 -12.91 14.79 -11.09
CA SER A 71 -13.34 14.49 -9.71
C SER A 71 -14.34 15.51 -9.16
N SER A 72 -15.34 15.03 -8.43
CA SER A 72 -16.17 15.87 -7.56
C SER A 72 -15.36 16.47 -6.40
N TRP A 73 -15.86 17.54 -5.76
CA TRP A 73 -15.19 18.12 -4.59
C TRP A 73 -14.96 17.10 -3.46
N ALA A 74 -15.93 16.21 -3.23
CA ALA A 74 -15.83 15.14 -2.24
C ALA A 74 -14.70 14.15 -2.58
N GLU A 75 -14.52 13.81 -3.86
CA GLU A 75 -13.42 12.94 -4.30
C GLU A 75 -12.05 13.61 -4.15
N ARG A 76 -11.95 14.90 -4.46
CA ARG A 76 -10.70 15.66 -4.23
C ARG A 76 -10.34 15.69 -2.75
N TYR A 77 -11.33 15.92 -1.89
CA TYR A 77 -11.16 15.88 -0.45
C TYR A 77 -10.69 14.50 0.05
N ILE A 78 -11.31 13.40 -0.44
CA ILE A 78 -10.86 12.03 -0.12
C ILE A 78 -9.41 11.82 -0.56
N TYR A 79 -9.07 12.20 -1.79
CA TYR A 79 -7.71 12.04 -2.30
C TYR A 79 -6.68 12.73 -1.41
N ASP A 80 -6.98 13.93 -0.91
CA ASP A 80 -6.08 14.69 -0.05
C ASP A 80 -6.03 14.17 1.39
N VAL A 81 -7.15 13.80 1.99
CA VAL A 81 -7.20 13.26 3.37
C VAL A 81 -6.45 11.94 3.48
N PHE A 82 -6.43 11.16 2.40
CA PHE A 82 -5.76 9.87 2.36
C PHE A 82 -4.29 9.97 1.91
N LYS A 83 -3.74 11.18 1.71
CA LYS A 83 -2.30 11.39 1.50
C LYS A 83 -1.53 11.20 2.78
N VAL A 84 -0.46 10.41 2.70
CA VAL A 84 0.43 10.15 3.82
C VAL A 84 1.88 10.29 3.38
N ASP A 85 2.71 10.90 4.23
CA ASP A 85 4.15 10.92 4.05
C ASP A 85 4.72 9.54 4.37
N VAL A 86 5.32 8.92 3.36
CA VAL A 86 5.96 7.59 3.41
C VAL A 86 7.47 7.68 3.27
N GLY A 87 8.07 8.83 3.57
CA GLY A 87 9.49 9.12 3.39
C GLY A 87 9.94 9.22 1.93
N ALA A 88 9.00 9.44 1.00
CA ALA A 88 9.28 9.68 -0.41
C ALA A 88 9.39 11.19 -0.72
N GLU A 89 9.71 11.56 -1.96
CA GLU A 89 9.79 12.96 -2.40
C GLU A 89 8.47 13.72 -2.25
N ALA A 90 7.35 13.02 -2.42
CA ALA A 90 6.00 13.54 -2.24
C ALA A 90 5.13 12.58 -1.41
N PRO A 91 4.12 13.09 -0.68
CA PRO A 91 3.11 12.27 -0.03
C PRO A 91 2.36 11.38 -1.04
N VAL A 92 1.97 10.19 -0.59
CA VAL A 92 1.27 9.19 -1.41
C VAL A 92 -0.14 9.02 -0.90
N THR A 93 -1.13 9.05 -1.79
CA THR A 93 -2.51 8.70 -1.45
C THR A 93 -2.61 7.19 -1.25
N LEU A 94 -3.17 6.76 -0.13
CA LEU A 94 -3.37 5.34 0.18
C LEU A 94 -4.74 4.85 -0.29
N HIS A 95 -4.84 3.55 -0.57
CA HIS A 95 -6.13 2.86 -0.67
C HIS A 95 -6.91 2.92 0.66
N ARG A 96 -8.23 2.74 0.59
CA ARG A 96 -9.10 2.67 1.79
C ARG A 96 -8.59 1.64 2.80
N GLU A 97 -8.30 0.43 2.32
CA GLU A 97 -7.86 -0.68 3.17
C GLU A 97 -6.48 -0.44 3.80
N GLN A 98 -5.54 0.14 3.04
CA GLN A 98 -4.22 0.54 3.56
C GLN A 98 -4.35 1.57 4.69
N SER A 99 -5.27 2.53 4.55
CA SER A 99 -5.51 3.56 5.55
C SER A 99 -6.17 3.01 6.81
N LEU A 100 -7.10 2.06 6.66
CA LEU A 100 -7.67 1.32 7.77
C LEU A 100 -6.59 0.52 8.51
N LEU A 101 -5.68 -0.13 7.78
CA LEU A 101 -4.55 -0.85 8.36
C LEU A 101 -3.63 0.11 9.14
N LEU A 102 -3.23 1.22 8.52
CA LEU A 102 -2.40 2.25 9.17
C LEU A 102 -3.07 2.78 10.44
N LYS A 103 -4.37 3.09 10.39
CA LYS A 103 -5.13 3.57 11.57
C LYS A 103 -5.06 2.57 12.73
N LYS A 104 -5.27 1.27 12.45
CA LYS A 104 -5.18 0.21 13.46
C LYS A 104 -3.76 0.03 14.01
N LEU A 105 -2.73 0.16 13.17
CA LEU A 105 -1.34 0.13 13.63
C LEU A 105 -1.03 1.34 14.53
N LEU A 106 -1.49 2.53 14.17
CA LEU A 106 -1.26 3.76 14.94
C LEU A 106 -1.97 3.75 16.31
N SER A 107 -3.08 3.00 16.45
CA SER A 107 -3.75 2.75 17.72
C SER A 107 -3.04 1.72 18.61
N GLY A 108 -1.93 1.13 18.16
CA GLY A 108 -1.15 0.15 18.92
C GLY A 108 -1.74 -1.26 18.92
N SER A 109 -2.60 -1.60 17.95
CA SER A 109 -3.17 -2.93 17.84
C SER A 109 -2.17 -3.91 17.21
N ASN A 110 -2.12 -5.14 17.72
CA ASN A 110 -1.44 -6.26 17.07
C ASN A 110 -2.30 -6.77 15.91
N LEU A 111 -1.72 -6.87 14.70
CA LEU A 111 -2.47 -7.16 13.49
C LEU A 111 -1.86 -8.32 12.71
N ALA A 112 -2.72 -9.26 12.31
CA ALA A 112 -2.44 -10.23 11.26
C ALA A 112 -3.19 -9.80 10.00
N VAL A 113 -2.48 -9.66 8.88
CA VAL A 113 -3.04 -9.18 7.62
C VAL A 113 -2.82 -10.23 6.54
N SER A 114 -3.92 -10.80 6.04
CA SER A 114 -3.90 -11.56 4.79
C SER A 114 -4.25 -10.61 3.65
N ALA A 115 -3.27 -10.26 2.83
CA ALA A 115 -3.47 -9.40 1.68
C ALA A 115 -2.52 -9.80 0.54
N PRO A 116 -2.94 -9.66 -0.74
CA PRO A 116 -2.08 -9.93 -1.89
C PRO A 116 -0.75 -9.17 -1.82
N THR A 117 0.28 -9.67 -2.50
CA THR A 117 1.59 -9.01 -2.56
C THR A 117 1.47 -7.60 -3.17
N SER A 118 0.53 -7.40 -4.09
CA SER A 118 0.20 -6.10 -4.70
C SER A 118 -0.55 -5.13 -3.79
N PHE A 119 -0.96 -5.52 -2.58
CA PHE A 119 -1.67 -4.63 -1.63
C PHE A 119 -0.83 -3.42 -1.21
N GLY A 120 0.49 -3.44 -1.41
CA GLY A 120 1.34 -2.31 -1.04
C GLY A 120 1.55 -2.17 0.47
N LYS A 121 1.62 -3.30 1.20
CA LYS A 121 1.86 -3.34 2.66
C LYS A 121 3.07 -2.50 3.08
N SER A 122 4.11 -2.47 2.24
CA SER A 122 5.30 -1.64 2.42
C SER A 122 5.01 -0.15 2.60
N PHE A 123 4.02 0.42 1.90
CA PHE A 123 3.65 1.83 2.06
C PHE A 123 3.07 2.12 3.44
N VAL A 124 2.30 1.18 3.99
CA VAL A 124 1.70 1.31 5.32
C VAL A 124 2.78 1.26 6.40
N ILE A 125 3.77 0.37 6.25
CA ILE A 125 4.92 0.29 7.14
C ILE A 125 5.73 1.61 7.09
N ASP A 126 6.00 2.11 5.90
CA ASP A 126 6.76 3.35 5.72
C ASP A 126 6.03 4.56 6.33
N ALA A 127 4.72 4.66 6.10
CA ALA A 127 3.85 5.66 6.72
C ALA A 127 3.90 5.56 8.25
N PHE A 128 3.79 4.35 8.80
CA PHE A 128 3.87 4.13 10.25
C PHE A 128 5.20 4.61 10.81
N ILE A 129 6.33 4.21 10.22
CA ILE A 129 7.68 4.63 10.67
C ILE A 129 7.80 6.15 10.62
N LYS A 130 7.31 6.79 9.55
CA LYS A 130 7.38 8.24 9.39
C LYS A 130 6.55 8.99 10.43
N ILE A 131 5.35 8.50 10.76
CA ILE A 131 4.41 9.12 11.70
C ILE A 131 4.82 8.87 13.15
N LYS A 132 5.02 7.60 13.53
CA LYS A 132 5.31 7.23 14.93
C LYS A 132 6.76 7.44 15.32
N LYS A 133 7.67 7.45 14.35
CA LYS A 133 9.13 7.57 14.56
C LYS A 133 9.64 6.61 15.66
N PRO A 134 9.32 5.31 15.59
CA PRO A 134 9.78 4.31 16.56
C PRO A 134 11.31 4.33 16.66
N SER A 135 11.88 3.89 17.77
CA SER A 135 13.32 3.79 17.97
C SER A 135 13.88 2.51 17.37
N ASN A 136 13.23 1.36 17.60
CA ASN A 136 13.69 0.05 17.14
C ASN A 136 12.57 -0.66 16.36
N VAL A 137 12.77 -0.81 15.05
CA VAL A 137 11.86 -1.52 14.13
C VAL A 137 12.49 -2.83 13.70
N LEU A 138 11.81 -3.95 13.92
CA LEU A 138 12.24 -5.26 13.40
C LEU A 138 11.36 -5.68 12.23
N ILE A 139 11.97 -5.90 11.08
CA ILE A 139 11.33 -6.42 9.87
C ILE A 139 11.93 -7.78 9.55
N ILE A 140 11.11 -8.81 9.66
CA ILE A 140 11.44 -10.17 9.27
C ILE A 140 10.94 -10.40 7.86
N VAL A 141 11.82 -10.82 6.98
CA VAL A 141 11.53 -11.14 5.58
C VAL A 141 11.85 -12.61 5.29
N PRO A 142 11.27 -13.22 4.25
CA PRO A 142 11.43 -14.66 4.02
C PRO A 142 12.74 -15.01 3.30
N THR A 143 13.41 -14.07 2.63
CA THR A 143 14.64 -14.37 1.87
C THR A 143 15.68 -13.25 1.95
N ILE A 144 16.94 -13.60 1.66
CA ILE A 144 18.05 -12.63 1.53
C ILE A 144 17.78 -11.63 0.39
N ALA A 145 17.16 -12.07 -0.71
CA ALA A 145 16.80 -11.18 -1.82
C ALA A 145 15.83 -10.09 -1.36
N LEU A 146 14.78 -10.47 -0.62
CA LEU A 146 13.82 -9.51 -0.06
C LEU A 146 14.42 -8.66 1.06
N THR A 147 15.44 -9.17 1.76
CA THR A 147 16.24 -8.38 2.71
C THR A 147 16.92 -7.23 1.98
N ASP A 148 17.61 -7.50 0.86
CA ASP A 148 18.31 -6.47 0.11
C ASP A 148 17.36 -5.48 -0.58
N GLU A 149 16.23 -5.95 -1.11
CA GLU A 149 15.18 -5.09 -1.65
C GLU A 149 14.64 -4.12 -0.58
N THR A 150 14.25 -4.67 0.57
CA THR A 150 13.71 -3.90 1.69
C THR A 150 14.75 -2.92 2.23
N ARG A 151 16.02 -3.33 2.34
CA ARG A 151 17.14 -2.47 2.71
C ARG A 151 17.30 -1.30 1.76
N ARG A 152 17.37 -1.54 0.44
CA ARG A 152 17.53 -0.46 -0.56
C ARG A 152 16.37 0.53 -0.50
N ARG A 153 15.14 0.04 -0.36
CA ARG A 153 13.93 0.86 -0.25
C ARG A 153 13.96 1.75 0.99
N LEU A 154 14.22 1.17 2.16
CA LEU A 154 14.23 1.90 3.43
C LEU A 154 15.44 2.82 3.54
N TYR A 155 16.58 2.47 2.94
CA TYR A 155 17.76 3.33 2.94
C TYR A 155 17.51 4.66 2.24
N LYS A 156 16.86 4.63 1.08
CA LYS A 156 16.48 5.86 0.37
C LYS A 156 15.56 6.77 1.18
N LYS A 157 14.73 6.20 2.05
CA LYS A 157 13.66 6.90 2.77
C LYS A 157 14.05 7.36 4.18
N PHE A 158 14.86 6.57 4.88
CA PHE A 158 15.04 6.68 6.33
C PHE A 158 16.49 6.69 6.80
N ALA A 159 17.49 6.52 5.93
CA ALA A 159 18.90 6.44 6.34
C ALA A 159 19.45 7.72 7.01
N ARG A 160 18.74 8.84 6.90
CA ARG A 160 19.10 10.08 7.62
C ARG A 160 18.76 10.00 9.12
N ASP A 161 17.67 9.33 9.46
CA ASP A 161 17.13 9.29 10.82
C ASP A 161 17.34 7.94 11.51
N TYR A 162 17.62 6.89 10.72
CA TYR A 162 17.71 5.50 11.16
C TYR A 162 18.98 4.82 10.67
N LYS A 163 19.61 4.06 11.56
CA LYS A 163 20.62 3.08 11.19
C LYS A 163 19.93 1.83 10.65
N ILE A 164 20.20 1.49 9.39
CA ILE A 164 19.64 0.30 8.76
C ILE A 164 20.60 -0.87 8.91
N ILE A 165 20.14 -1.92 9.57
CA ILE A 165 20.97 -3.04 10.01
C ILE A 165 20.44 -4.33 9.36
N THR A 166 21.31 -5.00 8.60
CA THR A 166 20.98 -6.24 7.88
C THR A 166 21.98 -7.37 8.11
N THR A 167 22.99 -7.13 8.96
CA THR A 167 24.01 -8.12 9.34
C THR A 167 24.17 -8.13 10.86
N THR A 168 24.61 -9.26 11.41
CA THR A 168 24.67 -9.57 12.86
C THR A 168 25.82 -8.94 13.61
N GLU A 169 26.78 -8.36 12.90
CA GLU A 169 28.01 -7.82 13.49
C GLU A 169 27.92 -6.33 13.81
N VAL A 170 26.86 -5.66 13.35
CA VAL A 170 26.72 -4.21 13.49
C VAL A 170 26.05 -3.88 14.81
N GLN A 171 26.72 -3.03 15.60
CA GLN A 171 26.16 -2.50 16.85
C GLN A 171 24.97 -1.57 16.57
N PRO A 172 23.85 -1.68 17.31
CA PRO A 172 22.74 -0.74 17.23
C PRO A 172 23.17 0.71 17.52
N GLY A 173 22.52 1.68 16.88
CA GLY A 173 22.60 3.10 17.22
C GLY A 173 21.40 3.55 18.05
N GLU A 174 21.13 4.86 18.09
CA GLU A 174 19.97 5.42 18.81
C GLU A 174 18.63 5.01 18.20
N LYS A 175 18.56 4.98 16.85
CA LYS A 175 17.40 4.56 16.08
C LYS A 175 17.78 3.57 15.02
N ASN A 176 17.05 2.47 14.95
CA ASN A 176 17.42 1.29 14.19
C ASN A 176 16.24 0.72 13.42
N ILE A 177 16.50 0.34 12.17
CA ILE A 177 15.63 -0.53 11.39
C ILE A 177 16.40 -1.79 11.06
N PHE A 178 15.99 -2.88 11.68
CA PHE A 178 16.55 -4.21 11.54
C PHE A 178 15.79 -4.95 10.44
N ILE A 179 16.49 -5.53 9.48
CA ILE A 179 15.90 -6.28 8.37
C ILE A 179 16.63 -7.61 8.27
N PHE A 180 15.95 -8.69 8.62
CA PHE A 180 16.56 -10.01 8.66
C PHE A 180 15.67 -11.09 8.05
N PRO A 181 16.28 -12.09 7.41
CA PRO A 181 15.66 -13.39 7.28
C PRO A 181 15.29 -13.99 8.64
N GLN A 182 14.27 -14.86 8.67
CA GLN A 182 13.78 -15.51 9.90
C GLN A 182 14.90 -16.21 10.68
N GLU A 183 15.77 -16.95 9.97
CA GLU A 183 16.86 -17.73 10.56
C GLU A 183 17.94 -16.87 11.22
N ARG A 184 18.06 -15.60 10.81
CA ARG A 184 19.07 -14.66 11.36
C ARG A 184 18.52 -13.77 12.46
N ALA A 185 17.20 -13.55 12.50
CA ALA A 185 16.56 -12.67 13.48
C ALA A 185 16.82 -13.10 14.93
N ILE A 186 16.86 -14.42 15.19
CA ILE A 186 17.06 -15.00 16.53
C ILE A 186 18.37 -14.52 17.16
N SER A 187 19.46 -14.45 16.36
CA SER A 187 20.78 -14.03 16.84
C SER A 187 20.86 -12.55 17.28
N TYR A 188 19.81 -11.76 17.00
CA TYR A 188 19.72 -10.35 17.39
C TYR A 188 18.84 -10.09 18.60
N LEU A 189 18.04 -11.07 19.04
CA LEU A 189 17.17 -10.92 20.20
C LEU A 189 17.96 -10.54 21.45
N ASP A 190 19.19 -11.04 21.58
CA ASP A 190 20.04 -10.79 22.76
C ASP A 190 20.76 -9.43 22.72
N LYS A 191 20.71 -8.70 21.58
CA LYS A 191 21.44 -7.42 21.39
C LYS A 191 20.58 -6.18 21.53
N VAL A 192 19.26 -6.35 21.59
CA VAL A 192 18.30 -5.24 21.62
C VAL A 192 17.28 -5.55 22.71
N GLU A 193 17.20 -4.69 23.72
CA GLU A 193 16.30 -4.90 24.87
C GLU A 193 14.82 -4.82 24.49
N PHE A 194 14.47 -3.94 23.54
CA PHE A 194 13.07 -3.70 23.17
C PHE A 194 12.92 -3.30 21.70
N PHE A 195 11.92 -3.88 21.04
CA PHE A 195 11.44 -3.49 19.71
C PHE A 195 10.08 -2.81 19.83
N ASP A 196 9.93 -1.61 19.28
CA ASP A 196 8.66 -0.87 19.27
C ASP A 196 7.64 -1.51 18.32
N ILE A 197 8.12 -2.17 17.28
CA ILE A 197 7.29 -2.89 16.33
C ILE A 197 8.06 -4.07 15.70
N LEU A 198 7.35 -5.20 15.59
CA LEU A 198 7.76 -6.36 14.81
C LEU A 198 6.84 -6.48 13.60
N ILE A 199 7.43 -6.54 12.42
CA ILE A 199 6.76 -6.78 11.15
C ILE A 199 7.29 -8.10 10.61
N VAL A 200 6.40 -9.03 10.31
CA VAL A 200 6.76 -10.31 9.68
C VAL A 200 6.11 -10.37 8.30
N ASP A 201 6.93 -10.32 7.26
CA ASP A 201 6.46 -10.50 5.89
C ASP A 201 6.39 -11.99 5.54
N GLU A 202 5.39 -12.35 4.74
CA GLU A 202 5.11 -13.74 4.33
C GLU A 202 5.11 -14.78 5.47
N PHE A 203 4.42 -14.48 6.58
CA PHE A 203 4.36 -15.36 7.77
C PHE A 203 3.99 -16.82 7.47
N TYR A 204 3.18 -17.09 6.43
CA TYR A 204 2.77 -18.45 6.06
C TYR A 204 3.90 -19.37 5.59
N LYS A 205 5.11 -18.84 5.36
CA LYS A 205 6.32 -19.64 5.05
C LYS A 205 7.15 -19.99 6.29
N ALA A 206 6.76 -19.55 7.48
CA ALA A 206 7.50 -19.75 8.73
C ALA A 206 7.23 -21.13 9.39
N SER A 207 6.92 -22.16 8.60
CA SER A 207 6.60 -23.52 9.06
C SER A 207 7.80 -24.45 8.96
#